data_AF-A0A1E4I5X9-F1
#
_entry.id   AF-A0A1E4I5X9-F1
#
_cell.length_a   1.000
_cell.length_b   1.000
_cell.length_c   1.000
_cell.angle_alpha   90.00
_cell.angle_beta   90.00
_cell.angle_gamma   90.00
#
_symmetry.space_group_name_H-M   'P 1'
#
loop_
_entity.id
_entity.type
_entity.pdbx_description
1 polymer ?
#
loop_
_entity_poly.entity_id
_entity_poly.type
_entity_poly.pdbx_seq_one_letter_code
_entity_poly.pdbx_strand_id
1 'polypeptide(L)' 'SIDALNDLLARGQVEKQFDGAQVVYLDSPTPAPSWAGRPKPRLYAVVDAAGEVLTVERRVRLRA' A
#
# COMPACT_ATOMS: atom_id res chain seq x y z
N SER A 1 1.83 -8.71 8.41
CA SER A 1 1.24 -8.74 9.75
C SER A 1 0.03 -7.82 9.77
N ILE A 2 -0.92 -8.05 10.68
CA ILE A 2 -2.12 -7.22 10.82
C ILE A 2 -1.76 -5.76 11.15
N ASP A 3 -0.66 -5.55 11.87
CA ASP A 3 -0.14 -4.22 12.19
C ASP A 3 0.23 -3.40 10.95
N ALA A 4 0.79 -4.06 9.93
CA ALA A 4 1.13 -3.39 8.67
C ALA A 4 -0.12 -2.97 7.87
N LEU A 5 -1.23 -3.70 8.03
CA LEU A 5 -2.51 -3.35 7.42
C LEU A 5 -3.16 -2.17 8.15
N ASN A 6 -3.17 -2.20 9.48
CA ASN A 6 -3.69 -1.11 10.30
C ASN A 6 -2.92 0.20 10.05
N ASP A 7 -1.59 0.13 9.96
CA ASP A 7 -0.77 1.30 9.60
C ASP A 7 -1.06 1.81 8.18
N LEU A 8 -1.32 0.90 7.22
CA LEU A 8 -1.69 1.27 5.86
C LEU A 8 -3.03 2.01 5.82
N LEU A 9 -4.04 1.53 6.55
CA LEU A 9 -5.34 2.18 6.61
C LEU A 9 -5.28 3.52 7.36
N ALA A 10 -4.44 3.65 8.39
CA ALA A 10 -4.36 4.86 9.21
C ALA A 10 -3.47 5.96 8.61
N ARG A 11 -2.42 5.60 7.86
CA ARG A 11 -1.38 6.54 7.39
C ARG A 11 -1.18 6.54 5.88
N GLY A 12 -1.87 5.66 5.16
CA GLY A 12 -1.75 5.54 3.72
C GLY A 12 -2.34 6.74 2.97
N GLN A 13 -1.77 7.04 1.82
CA GLN A 13 -2.37 7.98 0.88
C GLN A 13 -3.56 7.31 0.19
N VAL A 14 -4.72 7.97 0.24
CA VAL A 14 -5.97 7.44 -0.31
C VAL A 14 -6.21 8.04 -1.70
N GLU A 15 -6.40 7.16 -2.68
CA GLU A 15 -6.91 7.50 -4.01
C GLU A 15 -8.33 6.95 -4.15
N LYS A 16 -9.30 7.83 -4.38
CA LYS A 16 -10.71 7.43 -4.56
C LYS A 16 -10.97 7.03 -6.00
N GLN A 17 -11.62 5.88 -6.17
CA GLN A 17 -12.09 5.39 -7.45
C GLN A 17 -13.55 5.80 -7.69
N PHE A 18 -13.97 5.69 -8.95
CA PHE A 18 -15.27 6.20 -9.43
C PHE A 18 -16.47 5.46 -8.82
N ASP A 19 -16.30 4.21 -8.37
CA ASP A 19 -17.32 3.34 -7.78
C ASP A 19 -17.39 3.42 -6.24
N GLY A 20 -16.66 4.36 -5.63
CA GLY A 20 -16.54 4.47 -4.18
C GLY A 20 -15.47 3.55 -3.57
N ALA A 21 -14.84 2.68 -4.37
CA ALA A 21 -13.66 1.96 -3.94
C ALA A 21 -12.49 2.94 -3.71
N GLN A 22 -11.52 2.51 -2.91
CA GLN A 22 -10.36 3.30 -2.53
C GLN A 22 -9.11 2.45 -2.71
N VAL A 23 -8.08 3.05 -3.27
CA VAL A 23 -6.73 2.47 -3.27
C VAL A 23 -5.92 3.22 -2.23
N VAL A 24 -5.48 2.50 -1.21
CA VAL A 24 -4.70 3.06 -0.11
C VAL A 24 -3.25 2.64 -0.28
N TYR A 25 -2.36 3.62 -0.42
CA TYR A 25 -0.93 3.40 -0.61
C TYR A 25 -0.14 3.69 0.66
N LEU A 26 0.73 2.76 1.06
CA LEU A 26 1.72 3.01 2.10
C LEU A 26 3.11 2.78 1.52
N ASP A 27 3.96 3.80 1.63
CA ASP A 27 5.39 3.62 1.40
C ASP A 27 5.94 2.70 2.49
N SER A 28 6.65 1.64 2.10
CA SER A 28 7.16 0.67 3.07
C SER A 28 8.00 1.39 4.14
N PRO A 29 7.70 1.21 5.44
CA PRO A 29 8.54 1.75 6.49
C PRO A 29 9.92 1.10 6.38
N THR A 30 10.92 1.97 6.33
CA THR A 30 12.37 1.75 6.34
C THR A 30 12.91 0.61 5.45
N PRO A 31 13.67 0.90 4.37
CA PRO A 31 14.24 -0.14 3.54
C PRO A 31 15.16 -1.03 4.39
N ALA A 32 14.88 -2.34 4.42
CA ALA A 32 15.81 -3.30 5.01
C ALA A 32 17.18 -3.21 4.27
N PRO A 33 18.31 -3.56 4.89
CA PRO A 33 19.64 -3.42 4.27
C PRO A 33 19.75 -4.08 2.88
N SER A 34 18.95 -5.13 2.63
CA SER A 34 18.83 -5.82 1.34
C SER A 34 18.24 -5.00 0.19
N TRP A 35 17.78 -3.78 0.46
CA TRP A 35 17.19 -2.85 -0.51
C TRP A 35 18.17 -1.80 -1.03
N ALA A 36 19.44 -1.84 -0.62
CA ALA A 36 20.47 -0.97 -1.15
C ALA A 36 20.50 -1.04 -2.69
N GLY A 37 20.18 0.07 -3.35
CA GLY A 37 20.12 0.18 -4.81
C GLY A 37 18.83 -0.30 -5.50
N ARG A 38 17.86 -0.88 -4.77
CA ARG A 38 16.56 -1.28 -5.32
C ARG A 38 15.49 -0.22 -5.05
N PRO A 39 14.57 0.05 -6.00
CA PRO A 39 13.44 0.95 -5.76
C PRO A 39 12.63 0.48 -4.55
N LYS A 40 12.20 1.43 -3.70
CA LYS A 40 11.44 1.12 -2.49
C LYS A 40 10.14 0.37 -2.86
N PRO A 41 9.78 -0.69 -2.12
CA PRO A 41 8.50 -1.33 -2.33
C PRO A 41 7.39 -0.43 -1.79
N ARG A 42 6.28 -0.33 -2.53
CA ARG A 42 5.06 0.32 -2.08
C ARG A 42 4.02 -0.76 -1.80
N LEU A 43 3.44 -0.72 -0.61
CA LEU A 43 2.27 -1.51 -0.28
C LEU A 43 1.05 -0.77 -0.76
N TYR A 44 0.10 -1.48 -1.34
CA TYR A 44 -1.22 -0.92 -1.59
C TYR A 44 -2.30 -1.90 -1.18
N ALA A 45 -3.41 -1.37 -0.70
CA ALA A 45 -4.63 -2.11 -0.45
C ALA A 45 -5.74 -1.54 -1.32
N VAL A 46 -6.59 -2.41 -1.86
CA VAL A 46 -7.86 -2.01 -2.47
C VAL A 46 -8.94 -2.24 -1.45
N VAL A 47 -9.72 -1.20 -1.20
CA VAL A 47 -10.82 -1.19 -0.25
C VAL A 47 -12.09 -0.89 -1.04
N ASP A 48 -13.15 -1.64 -0.81
CA ASP A 48 -14.44 -1.35 -1.45
C ASP A 48 -15.15 -0.14 -0.82
N ALA A 49 -16.33 0.20 -1.35
CA ALA A 49 -17.12 1.32 -0.85
C ALA A 49 -17.67 1.09 0.58
N ALA A 50 -17.71 -0.15 1.07
CA ALA A 50 -18.12 -0.50 2.42
C ALA A 50 -16.95 -0.42 3.43
N GLY A 51 -15.72 -0.27 2.96
CA GLY A 51 -14.52 -0.25 3.80
C GLY A 51 -13.84 -1.62 3.93
N GLU A 52 -14.28 -2.62 3.18
CA GLU A 52 -13.71 -3.98 3.21
C GLU A 52 -12.46 -4.06 2.34
N VAL A 53 -11.41 -4.71 2.87
CA VAL A 53 -10.14 -4.88 2.15
C VAL A 53 -10.26 -6.06 1.18
N LEU A 54 -10.27 -5.75 -0.11
CA LEU A 54 -10.38 -6.75 -1.18
C LEU A 54 -9.05 -7.42 -1.50
N THR A 55 -7.95 -6.67 -1.49
CA THR A 55 -6.60 -7.20 -1.73
C THR A 55 -5.53 -6.33 -1.10
N VAL A 56 -4.41 -6.96 -0.73
CA VAL A 56 -3.19 -6.30 -0.28
C VAL A 56 -2.03 -6.83 -1.10
N GLU A 57 -1.38 -5.96 -1.86
CA GLU A 57 -0.23 -6.34 -2.68
C GLU A 57 1.00 -5.50 -2.33
N ARG A 58 2.16 -6.16 -2.33
CA ARG A 58 3.46 -5.52 -2.21
C ARG A 58 4.09 -5.41 -3.60
N ARG A 59 4.13 -4.21 -4.17
CA ARG A 59 4.82 -3.97 -5.44
C ARG A 59 6.16 -3.30 -5.22
N VAL A 60 7.16 -3.78 -5.95
CA VAL A 60 8.43 -3.06 -6.12
C VAL A 60 8.25 -2.17 -7.34
N ARG A 61 8.46 -0.85 -7.21
CA ARG A 61 8.43 0.04 -8.38
C ARG A 61 9.44 -0.50 -9.40
N LEU A 62 9.02 -0.89 -10.60
CA LEU A 62 9.96 -1.11 -11.70
C LEU A 62 10.55 0.27 -12.05
N ARG A 63 11.87 0.36 -12.17
CA ARG A 63 12.52 1.63 -12.56
C ARG A 63 11.93 2.10 -13.89
N ALA A 64 11.73 3.42 -14.01
CA ALA A 64 11.55 4.08 -15.29
C ALA A 64 12.83 3.96 -16.14
#